data_AF-A0A7K2AKY0-F1
#
_entry.id   AF-A0A7K2AKY0-F1
#
_cell.length_a   1.000
_cell.length_b   1.000
_cell.length_c   1.000
_cell.angle_alpha   90.00
_cell.angle_beta   90.00
_cell.angle_gamma   90.00
#
_symmetry.space_group_name_H-M   'P 1'
#
loop_
_entity.id
_entity.type
_entity.pdbx_description
1 polymer ?
#
loop_
_entity_poly.entity_id
_entity_poly.type
_entity_poly.pdbx_seq_one_letter_code
_entity_poly.pdbx_strand_id
1 'polypeptide(L)' 'MKIKVGIAHTNRVIEIDSQDAEGIRSRIEEAFAGSQPMVWLQDSDGTRIGIPRDKLAFVEFESDEEPSGVGFAAGS' A
#
# COMPACT_ATOMS: atom_id res chain seq x y z
N MET A 1 6.11 -6.35 -5.14
CA MET A 1 6.15 -5.33 -4.06
C MET A 1 4.81 -5.38 -3.37
N LYS A 2 4.81 -5.42 -2.04
CA LYS A 2 3.56 -5.55 -1.30
C LYS A 2 3.07 -4.19 -0.87
N ILE A 3 1.84 -3.82 -1.24
CA ILE A 3 1.21 -2.59 -0.79
C ILE A 3 0.11 -2.95 0.20
N LYS A 4 0.11 -2.31 1.37
CA LYS A 4 -0.94 -2.47 2.37
C LYS A 4 -1.72 -1.17 2.51
N VAL A 5 -3.03 -1.27 2.44
CA VAL A 5 -3.93 -0.12 2.57
C VAL A 5 -4.86 -0.33 3.75
N GLY A 6 -4.74 0.53 4.76
CA GLY A 6 -5.60 0.51 5.94
C GLY A 6 -6.85 1.36 5.74
N ILE A 7 -8.00 0.85 6.20
CA ILE A 7 -9.27 1.59 6.18
C ILE A 7 -9.60 2.09 7.59
N ALA A 8 -9.75 3.41 7.73
CA ALA A 8 -10.09 4.10 8.97
C ALA A 8 -11.41 3.59 9.59
N HIS A 9 -11.45 3.58 10.92
CA HIS A 9 -12.60 3.10 11.71
C HIS A 9 -12.96 1.63 11.44
N THR A 10 -12.05 0.85 10.87
CA THR A 10 -12.20 -0.59 10.66
C THR A 10 -10.88 -1.29 10.93
N ASN A 11 -10.91 -2.60 11.20
CA ASN A 11 -9.72 -3.44 11.26
C ASN A 11 -9.38 -4.05 9.88
N ARG A 12 -9.85 -3.43 8.80
CA ARG A 12 -9.69 -3.96 7.45
C ARG A 12 -8.42 -3.39 6.82
N VAL A 13 -7.52 -4.31 6.45
CA VAL A 13 -6.33 -4.02 5.66
C VAL A 13 -6.48 -4.74 4.33
N ILE A 14 -6.25 -4.02 3.25
CA ILE A 14 -6.21 -4.56 1.89
C ILE A 14 -4.75 -4.72 1.53
N GLU A 15 -4.34 -5.95 1.24
CA GLU A 15 -3.02 -6.25 0.71
C GLU A 15 -3.13 -6.32 -0.81
N ILE A 16 -2.23 -5.66 -1.51
CA ILE A 16 -2.15 -5.62 -2.97
C ILE A 16 -0.73 -6.03 -3.32
N ASP A 17 -0.58 -7.06 -4.15
CA ASP A 17 0.71 -7.36 -4.76
C ASP A 17 0.77 -6.78 -6.17
N SER A 18 1.73 -5.88 -6.39
CA SER A 18 1.95 -5.25 -7.68
C SER A 18 3.44 -5.06 -7.94
N GLN A 19 3.80 -5.04 -9.23
CA GLN A 19 5.14 -4.69 -9.71
C GLN A 19 5.28 -3.18 -9.96
N ASP A 20 4.17 -2.44 -9.96
CA ASP A 20 4.11 -1.00 -10.27
C ASP A 20 3.73 -0.19 -9.02
N ALA A 21 4.58 -0.21 -7.98
CA ALA A 21 4.32 0.50 -6.74
C ALA A 21 4.27 2.03 -6.92
N GLU A 22 5.17 2.58 -7.74
CA GLU A 22 5.22 4.03 -8.02
C GLU A 22 3.97 4.52 -8.75
N GLY A 23 3.46 3.77 -9.72
CA GLY A 23 2.22 4.12 -10.41
C GLY A 23 1.00 4.07 -9.48
N ILE A 24 0.94 3.08 -8.58
CA ILE A 24 -0.09 3.02 -7.53
C ILE A 24 0.00 4.24 -6.62
N ARG A 25 1.20 4.61 -6.17
CA ARG A 25 1.41 5.80 -5.35
C ARG A 25 0.91 7.07 -6.05
N SER A 26 1.36 7.31 -7.29
CA SER A 26 0.94 8.48 -8.07
C SER A 26 -0.58 8.54 -8.19
N ARG A 27 -1.21 7.41 -8.50
CA ARG A 27 -2.67 7.34 -8.66
C ARG A 27 -3.43 7.64 -7.38
N ILE A 28 -2.89 7.24 -6.23
CA ILE A 28 -3.44 7.59 -4.91
C ILE A 28 -3.27 9.11 -4.68
N GLU A 29 -2.07 9.66 -4.91
CA GLU A 29 -1.81 11.10 -4.74
C GLU A 29 -2.72 11.95 -5.65
N GLU A 30 -2.91 11.55 -6.90
CA GLU A 30 -3.83 12.20 -7.84
C GLU A 30 -5.29 12.14 -7.39
N ALA A 31 -5.74 10.99 -6.85
CA ALA A 31 -7.08 10.86 -6.31
C ALA A 31 -7.32 11.76 -5.09
N PHE A 32 -6.28 11.98 -4.28
CA PHE A 32 -6.32 12.88 -3.13
C PHE A 32 -6.24 14.36 -3.51
N ALA A 33 -5.44 14.71 -4.53
CA ALA A 33 -5.35 16.06 -5.07
C ALA A 33 -6.63 16.48 -5.81
N GLY A 34 -7.33 15.51 -6.41
CA GLY A 34 -8.59 15.72 -7.10
C GLY A 34 -9.81 15.87 -6.18
N SER A 35 -10.99 15.86 -6.80
CA SER A 35 -12.29 15.85 -6.12
C SER A 35 -12.96 14.47 -6.15
N GLN A 36 -12.20 13.41 -6.44
CA GLN A 36 -12.76 12.06 -6.51
C GLN A 36 -13.07 11.54 -5.09
N PRO A 37 -14.29 11.07 -4.83
CA PRO A 37 -14.67 10.59 -3.50
C PRO A 37 -14.11 9.19 -3.19
N MET A 38 -13.61 8.48 -4.20
CA MET A 38 -13.12 7.11 -4.09
C MET A 38 -11.79 6.93 -4.82
N VAL A 39 -10.89 6.19 -4.18
CA VAL A 39 -9.65 5.66 -4.76
C VAL A 39 -9.94 4.24 -5.22
N TRP A 40 -9.68 3.95 -6.49
CA TRP A 40 -9.84 2.61 -7.06
C TRP A 40 -8.49 1.95 -7.22
N LEU A 41 -8.31 0.82 -6.54
CA LEU A 41 -7.12 -0.03 -6.63
C LEU A 41 -7.52 -1.38 -7.22
N GLN A 42 -6.55 -2.08 -7.80
CA GLN A 42 -6.74 -3.43 -8.30
C GLN A 42 -5.79 -4.34 -7.52
N ASP A 43 -6.35 -5.40 -6.95
CA ASP A 43 -5.57 -6.45 -6.29
C ASP A 43 -4.95 -7.41 -7.33
N SER A 44 -4.00 -8.24 -6.90
CA SER A 44 -3.31 -9.25 -7.70
C SER A 44 -4.27 -10.25 -8.36
N ASP A 45 -5.41 -10.55 -7.70
CA ASP A 45 -6.46 -11.42 -8.25
C ASP A 45 -7.31 -10.74 -9.35
N GLY A 46 -6.98 -9.50 -9.72
CA GLY A 46 -7.74 -8.69 -10.66
C GLY A 46 -9.01 -8.05 -10.06
N THR A 47 -9.22 -8.22 -8.76
CA THR A 47 -10.35 -7.62 -8.05
C THR A 47 -10.15 -6.12 -7.92
N ARG A 48 -11.13 -5.33 -8.39
CA ARG A 48 -11.14 -3.88 -8.24
C ARG A 48 -11.78 -3.47 -6.92
N ILE A 49 -11.03 -2.75 -6.10
CA ILE A 49 -11.42 -2.33 -4.75
C ILE A 49 -11.54 -0.81 -4.70
N GLY A 50 -12.72 -0.33 -4.29
CA GLY A 50 -13.00 1.09 -4.12
C GLY A 50 -12.89 1.48 -2.65
N ILE A 51 -12.00 2.43 -2.34
CA ILE A 51 -11.76 2.92 -1.00
C ILE A 51 -12.23 4.38 -0.94
N PRO A 52 -13.19 4.75 -0.07
CA PRO A 52 -13.57 6.14 0.09
C PRO A 52 -12.38 6.98 0.57
N ARG A 53 -12.16 8.16 -0.03
CA ARG A 53 -11.04 9.06 0.30
C ARG A 53 -10.98 9.38 1.80
N ASP A 54 -12.14 9.66 2.40
CA ASP A 54 -12.29 9.96 3.83
C ASP A 54 -11.97 8.78 4.75
N LYS A 55 -11.95 7.55 4.20
CA LYS A 55 -11.74 6.31 4.96
C LYS A 55 -10.38 5.70 4.74
N LEU A 56 -9.49 6.30 3.96
CA LEU A 56 -8.13 5.80 3.82
C LEU A 56 -7.30 6.24 5.03
N ALA A 57 -6.83 5.28 5.83
CA ALA A 57 -6.05 5.54 7.02
C ALA A 57 -4.54 5.64 6.71
N PHE A 58 -4.02 4.67 5.98
CA PHE A 58 -2.61 4.62 5.59
C PHE A 58 -2.41 3.81 4.32
N VAL A 59 -1.28 4.05 3.65
CA VAL A 59 -0.77 3.25 2.54
C VAL A 59 0.70 2.96 2.86
N GLU A 60 1.03 1.69 2.97
CA GLU A 60 2.37 1.20 3.26
C GLU A 60 2.89 0.44 2.04
N PHE A 61 4.10 0.76 1.60
CA PHE A 61 4.79 0.10 0.49
C PHE A 61 5.93 -0.72 1.09
N GLU A 62 5.77 -2.04 1.09
CA GLU A 62 6.80 -2.99 1.48
C GLU A 62 7.69 -3.28 0.27
N SER A 63 8.95 -2.87 0.38
CA SER A 63 10.01 -3.29 -0.54
C SER A 63 10.34 -4.76 -0.31
N ASP A 64 10.61 -5.51 -1.37
CA ASP A 64 11.18 -6.88 -1.31
C ASP A 64 12.66 -6.86 -0.85
N GLU A 65 13.08 -5.83 -0.13
CA GLU A 65 14.41 -5.79 0.45
C GLU A 65 14.44 -6.88 1.54
N GLU A 66 15.19 -7.93 1.28
CA GLU A 66 15.67 -8.89 2.29
C GLU A 66 15.96 -8.14 3.58
N PRO A 67 15.67 -8.71 4.77
CA PRO A 67 16.01 -8.06 6.03
C PRO A 67 17.50 -7.77 6.01
N SER A 68 17.85 -6.50 5.81
CA SER A 68 19.23 -6.04 5.75
C SER A 68 19.90 -6.52 7.03
N GLY A 69 20.90 -7.39 6.88
CA GLY A 69 21.54 -8.10 7.97
C GLY A 69 21.96 -7.16 9.10
N VAL A 70 21.44 -7.39 10.30
CA VAL A 70 22.00 -6.84 11.52
C VAL A 70 22.95 -7.88 12.10
N GLY A 71 24.22 -7.74 11.77
CA GLY A 71 25.30 -8.45 12.45
C GLY A 71 25.43 -7.97 13.89
N PHE A 72 25.45 -8.91 14.83
CA PHE A 72 26.18 -8.74 16.08
C PHE A 72 27.32 -9.76 16.11
N ALA A 73 28.51 -9.21 15.85
CA ALA A 73 29.83 -9.63 16.30
C ALA A 73 30.15 -11.13 16.36
N ALA A 74 31.02 -11.56 15.45
CA ALA A 74 32.15 -12.39 15.85
C ALA A 74 32.88 -11.73 17.03
N GLY A 75 32.89 -12.39 18.17
CA GLY A 75 33.67 -12.04 19.34
C GLY A 75 34.02 -13.36 20.04
N SER A 76 35.31 -13.65 20.07
CA SER A 76 35.98 -14.86 20.51
C SER A 76 35.59 -15.40 21.89
#